data_AF-A0A1V3P100-F1
#
_entry.id   AF-A0A1V3P100-F1
#
_cell.length_a   1.000
_cell.length_b   1.000
_cell.length_c   1.000
_cell.angle_alpha   90.00
_cell.angle_beta   90.00
_cell.angle_gamma   90.00
#
_symmetry.space_group_name_H-M   'P 1'
#
loop_
_entity.id
_entity.type
_entity.pdbx_description
1 polymer ?
#
loop_
_entity_poly.entity_id
_entity_poly.type
_entity_poly.pdbx_seq_one_letter_code
_entity_poly.pdbx_strand_id
1 'polypeptide(L)'
;MSEQELRRRFAGFSDEVLLERLQSSQLTVLAAAIAQEEAIGRGLALPNTETDAEPDGDDEADAEHAGFVQLKRFLTPTEAHVLLGRLHAEGIDAHTAGLQTVEANPLWTQAMGGVRIFVLASDQARACEILEDIQRGTYNQGESDVDSDKYDELSRAPKDVSTSSHRFGGSVILAIPCLVLAGVAISIIWSTDCPPGTYCSRPVQSSTDELVANAFYTVLSLLPLIAVIARLMWKLRIAARAVSSNDGA
;
A
#
# COMPACT_ATOMS: atom_id res chain seq x y z
N MET A 1 -17.51 11.65 -23.25
CA MET A 1 -18.61 12.43 -22.65
C MET A 1 -17.97 13.56 -21.85
N SER A 2 -18.31 14.82 -22.14
CA SER A 2 -17.66 15.98 -21.51
C SER A 2 -18.27 16.30 -20.14
N GLU A 3 -17.54 17.03 -19.29
CA GLU A 3 -18.01 17.44 -17.96
C GLU A 3 -19.28 18.31 -18.03
N GLN A 4 -19.32 19.25 -18.99
CA GLN A 4 -20.47 20.14 -19.19
C GLN A 4 -21.74 19.37 -19.59
N GLU A 5 -21.59 18.31 -20.36
CA GLU A 5 -22.70 17.45 -20.76
C GLU A 5 -23.24 16.64 -19.58
N LEU A 6 -22.36 16.17 -18.69
CA LEU A 6 -22.76 15.50 -17.44
C LEU A 6 -23.55 16.44 -16.53
N ARG A 7 -23.06 17.66 -16.29
CA ARG A 7 -23.75 18.66 -15.48
C ARG A 7 -25.16 18.95 -16.00
N ARG A 8 -25.28 19.19 -17.31
CA ARG A 8 -26.58 19.40 -17.95
C ARG A 8 -27.52 18.21 -17.79
N ARG A 9 -26.98 16.99 -17.85
CA ARG A 9 -27.77 15.75 -17.74
C ARG A 9 -28.27 15.51 -16.32
N PHE A 10 -27.43 15.71 -15.30
CA PHE A 10 -27.82 15.56 -13.90
C PHE A 10 -28.77 16.66 -13.43
N ALA A 11 -28.59 17.90 -13.92
CA ALA A 11 -29.55 18.97 -13.69
C ALA A 11 -30.96 18.65 -14.22
N GLY A 12 -31.07 17.78 -15.23
CA GLY A 12 -32.35 17.34 -15.79
C GLY A 12 -33.00 16.13 -15.10
N PHE A 13 -32.35 15.50 -14.13
CA PHE A 13 -32.95 14.38 -13.39
C PHE A 13 -33.87 14.83 -12.27
N SER A 14 -34.87 14.00 -11.95
CA SER A 14 -35.64 14.16 -10.71
C SER A 14 -34.78 13.74 -9.52
N ASP A 15 -35.19 14.17 -8.34
CA ASP A 15 -34.45 13.95 -7.10
C ASP A 15 -34.35 12.45 -6.77
N GLU A 16 -35.42 11.68 -7.03
CA GLU A 16 -35.43 10.22 -6.84
C GLU A 16 -34.43 9.51 -7.76
N VAL A 17 -34.41 9.88 -9.05
CA VAL A 17 -33.50 9.28 -10.04
C VAL A 17 -32.05 9.66 -9.77
N LEU A 18 -31.82 10.88 -9.27
CA LEU A 18 -30.49 11.35 -8.89
C LEU A 18 -29.96 10.53 -7.69
N LEU A 19 -30.79 10.32 -6.68
CA LEU A 19 -30.47 9.52 -5.49
C LEU A 19 -30.27 8.03 -5.82
N GLU A 20 -31.15 7.43 -6.63
CA GLU A 20 -31.03 6.03 -7.07
C GLU A 20 -29.69 5.80 -7.81
N ARG A 21 -29.29 6.74 -8.66
CA ARG A 21 -28.02 6.66 -9.39
C ARG A 21 -26.80 6.81 -8.48
N LEU A 22 -26.89 7.65 -7.46
CA LEU A 22 -25.85 7.77 -6.45
C LEU A 22 -25.70 6.48 -5.62
N GLN A 23 -26.81 5.78 -5.33
CA GLN A 23 -26.81 4.52 -4.60
C GLN A 23 -26.31 3.33 -5.44
N SER A 24 -26.67 3.27 -6.72
CA SER A 24 -26.36 2.13 -7.59
C SER A 24 -24.86 1.92 -7.89
N SER A 25 -23.98 2.85 -7.51
CA SER A 25 -22.51 2.76 -7.70
C SER A 25 -22.04 2.51 -9.15
N GLN A 26 -22.90 2.72 -10.13
CA GLN A 26 -22.60 2.54 -11.56
C GLN A 26 -22.01 3.81 -12.23
N LEU A 27 -21.80 4.87 -11.46
CA LEU A 27 -21.27 6.14 -11.96
C LEU A 27 -19.73 6.10 -12.01
N THR A 28 -19.16 6.69 -13.07
CA THR A 28 -17.73 6.97 -13.09
C THR A 28 -17.40 7.99 -12.00
N VAL A 29 -16.15 8.02 -11.53
CA VAL A 29 -15.71 8.92 -10.45
C VAL A 29 -16.11 10.39 -10.72
N LEU A 30 -15.89 10.87 -11.94
CA LEU A 30 -16.27 12.23 -12.35
C LEU A 30 -17.79 12.42 -12.36
N ALA A 31 -18.56 11.44 -12.86
CA ALA A 31 -20.02 11.53 -12.90
C ALA A 31 -20.64 11.48 -11.49
N ALA A 32 -20.06 10.70 -10.58
CA ALA A 32 -20.47 10.63 -9.19
C ALA A 32 -20.23 11.97 -8.46
N ALA A 33 -19.06 12.60 -8.67
CA ALA A 33 -18.74 13.89 -8.07
C ALA A 33 -19.74 14.98 -8.52
N ILE A 34 -20.04 15.05 -9.82
CA ILE A 34 -20.99 16.02 -10.36
C ILE A 34 -22.42 15.75 -9.85
N ALA A 35 -22.83 14.48 -9.77
CA ALA A 35 -24.16 14.11 -9.26
C ALA A 35 -24.31 14.43 -7.75
N GLN A 36 -23.26 14.25 -6.95
CA GLN A 36 -23.25 14.64 -5.53
C GLN A 36 -23.34 16.16 -5.38
N GLU A 37 -22.58 16.92 -6.17
CA GLU A 37 -22.62 18.38 -6.17
C GLU A 37 -24.03 18.91 -6.49
N GLU A 38 -24.70 18.32 -7.48
CA GLU A 38 -26.09 18.66 -7.82
C GLU A 38 -27.07 18.29 -6.70
N ALA A 39 -26.91 17.11 -6.08
CA ALA A 39 -27.78 16.67 -4.98
C ALA A 39 -27.64 17.57 -3.74
N ILE A 40 -26.41 17.99 -3.41
CA ILE A 40 -26.14 18.97 -2.34
C ILE A 40 -26.74 20.33 -2.69
N GLY A 41 -26.61 20.76 -3.95
CA GLY A 41 -27.23 22.00 -4.45
C GLY A 41 -28.76 22.02 -4.31
N ARG A 42 -29.40 20.85 -4.30
CA ARG A 42 -30.84 20.67 -4.08
C ARG A 42 -31.24 20.39 -2.63
N GLY A 43 -30.28 20.30 -1.71
CA GLY A 43 -30.53 19.97 -0.31
C GLY A 43 -31.02 18.53 -0.09
N LEU A 44 -30.71 17.61 -1.02
CA LEU A 44 -31.05 16.20 -0.85
C LEU A 44 -30.10 15.55 0.15
N ALA A 45 -30.65 14.88 1.15
CA ALA A 45 -29.88 14.09 2.11
C ALA A 45 -29.14 12.97 1.35
N LEU A 46 -27.82 13.10 1.24
CA LEU A 46 -26.99 12.07 0.66
C LEU A 46 -27.00 10.87 1.63
N PRO A 47 -27.24 9.63 1.16
CA PRO A 47 -27.30 8.44 2.01
C PRO A 47 -25.93 8.00 2.59
N ASN A 48 -24.95 8.91 2.68
CA ASN A 48 -23.62 8.65 3.24
C ASN A 48 -23.18 9.73 4.24
N THR A 49 -24.13 10.46 4.84
CA THR A 49 -23.84 11.28 6.00
C THR A 49 -24.69 10.73 7.14
N GLU A 50 -24.12 9.78 7.88
CA GLU A 50 -24.51 9.49 9.26
C GLU A 50 -24.27 10.77 10.09
N THR A 51 -25.14 11.76 9.92
CA THR A 51 -25.28 12.94 10.78
C THR A 51 -26.77 13.21 10.88
N ASP A 52 -27.49 12.21 11.38
CA ASP A 52 -28.73 12.41 12.11
C ASP A 52 -28.35 12.65 13.57
N ALA A 53 -27.95 13.89 13.87
CA ALA A 53 -27.85 14.41 15.22
C ALA A 53 -28.09 15.93 15.20
N GLU A 54 -29.36 16.31 14.96
CA GLU A 54 -29.88 17.58 15.47
C GLU A 54 -30.17 17.38 16.97
N PRO A 55 -29.59 18.20 17.89
CA PRO A 55 -29.78 18.05 19.32
C PRO A 55 -30.94 18.94 19.78
N ASP A 56 -32.13 18.35 19.87
CA ASP A 56 -33.27 18.95 20.57
C ASP A 56 -33.83 17.93 21.56
N GLY A 57 -33.95 18.35 22.83
CA GLY A 57 -34.89 17.73 23.76
C GLY A 57 -34.32 16.75 24.78
N ASP A 58 -33.89 17.28 25.92
CA ASP A 58 -34.15 16.78 27.27
C ASP A 58 -34.90 15.44 27.41
N ASP A 59 -34.19 14.38 27.81
CA ASP A 59 -34.48 13.52 28.99
C ASP A 59 -33.61 12.24 28.99
N GLU A 60 -33.37 11.71 30.19
CA GLU A 60 -32.46 10.62 30.54
C GLU A 60 -32.74 9.27 29.83
N ALA A 61 -31.64 8.54 29.57
CA ALA A 61 -31.52 7.13 29.15
C ALA A 61 -31.65 6.84 27.64
N ASP A 62 -30.50 6.69 26.96
CA ASP A 62 -30.28 5.70 25.87
C ASP A 62 -28.77 5.53 25.59
N ALA A 63 -28.16 4.55 26.24
CA ALA A 63 -26.80 4.11 25.96
C ALA A 63 -26.81 3.16 24.74
N GLU A 64 -27.05 3.65 23.53
CA GLU A 64 -27.26 2.71 22.43
C GLU A 64 -26.89 3.20 21.02
N HIS A 65 -25.68 3.73 20.85
CA HIS A 65 -24.84 3.50 19.65
C HIS A 65 -23.37 3.49 20.11
N ALA A 66 -22.96 2.44 20.84
CA ALA A 66 -21.58 2.27 21.27
C ALA A 66 -20.69 1.97 20.06
N GLY A 67 -20.22 3.02 19.40
CA GLY A 67 -19.32 2.93 18.26
C GLY A 67 -17.99 2.23 18.61
N PHE A 68 -17.33 1.72 17.59
CA PHE A 68 -15.96 1.19 17.72
C PHE A 68 -14.94 2.32 17.71
N VAL A 69 -14.01 2.30 18.66
CA VAL A 69 -12.92 3.25 18.77
C VAL A 69 -11.59 2.57 18.49
N GLN A 70 -10.69 3.28 17.79
CA GLN A 70 -9.36 2.75 17.50
C GLN A 70 -8.49 2.78 18.75
N LEU A 71 -7.94 1.63 19.14
CA LEU A 71 -7.05 1.50 20.29
C LEU A 71 -5.59 1.80 19.91
N LYS A 72 -5.05 1.04 18.95
CA LYS A 72 -3.65 1.15 18.53
C LYS A 72 -3.45 0.66 17.10
N ARG A 73 -2.32 1.05 16.51
CA ARG A 73 -1.86 0.63 15.19
C ARG A 73 -0.50 -0.06 15.29
N PHE A 74 -0.33 -1.15 14.56
CA PHE A 74 0.89 -1.96 14.51
C PHE A 74 1.41 -2.08 13.09
N LEU A 75 2.73 -2.08 12.93
CA LEU A 75 3.39 -2.33 11.63
C LEU A 75 3.62 -3.82 11.38
N THR A 76 3.60 -4.64 12.42
CA THR A 76 3.78 -6.08 12.31
C THR A 76 2.44 -6.78 12.64
N PRO A 77 2.01 -7.76 11.82
CA PRO A 77 0.78 -8.51 12.10
C PRO A 77 0.90 -9.36 13.36
N THR A 78 2.12 -9.78 13.71
CA THR A 78 2.41 -10.56 14.92
C THR A 78 2.07 -9.79 16.19
N GLU A 79 2.51 -8.54 16.33
CA GLU A 79 2.18 -7.71 17.50
C GLU A 79 0.66 -7.47 17.60
N ALA A 80 0.00 -7.27 16.46
CA ALA A 80 -1.45 -7.14 16.43
C ALA A 80 -2.15 -8.41 16.92
N HIS A 81 -1.71 -9.60 16.50
CA HIS A 81 -2.23 -10.88 16.98
C HIS A 81 -2.04 -11.08 18.48
N VAL A 82 -0.87 -10.72 19.02
CA VAL A 82 -0.59 -10.82 20.46
C VAL A 82 -1.55 -9.95 21.27
N LEU A 83 -1.74 -8.68 20.86
CA LEU A 83 -2.68 -7.81 21.56
C LEU A 83 -4.12 -8.28 21.41
N LEU A 84 -4.53 -8.69 20.21
CA LEU A 84 -5.88 -9.18 19.93
C LEU A 84 -6.21 -10.40 20.79
N GLY A 85 -5.30 -11.38 20.85
CA GLY A 85 -5.46 -12.56 21.69
C GLY A 85 -5.55 -12.22 23.17
N ARG A 86 -4.77 -11.22 23.63
CA ARG A 86 -4.84 -10.78 25.04
C ARG A 86 -6.16 -10.08 25.35
N LEU A 87 -6.64 -9.20 24.48
CA LEU A 87 -7.93 -8.52 24.66
C LEU A 87 -9.08 -9.53 24.71
N HIS A 88 -9.08 -10.52 23.80
CA HIS A 88 -10.09 -11.58 23.83
C HIS A 88 -10.00 -12.46 25.08
N ALA A 89 -8.79 -12.75 25.58
CA ALA A 89 -8.62 -13.49 26.83
C ALA A 89 -9.16 -12.73 28.06
N GLU A 90 -9.18 -11.40 28.01
CA GLU A 90 -9.77 -10.51 29.02
C GLU A 90 -11.30 -10.33 28.85
N GLY A 91 -11.88 -10.93 27.81
CA GLY A 91 -13.29 -10.83 27.47
C GLY A 91 -13.67 -9.54 26.75
N ILE A 92 -12.70 -8.81 26.18
CA ILE A 92 -12.93 -7.59 25.41
C ILE A 92 -13.14 -7.97 23.94
N ASP A 93 -14.24 -7.50 23.35
CA ASP A 93 -14.47 -7.68 21.92
C ASP A 93 -13.63 -6.67 21.12
N ALA A 94 -12.75 -7.20 20.28
CA ALA A 94 -11.76 -6.44 19.54
C ALA A 94 -11.73 -6.88 18.08
N HIS A 95 -11.65 -5.92 17.18
CA HIS A 95 -11.60 -6.16 15.74
C HIS A 95 -10.37 -5.54 15.11
N THR A 96 -9.97 -6.06 13.96
CA THR A 96 -8.81 -5.55 13.22
C THR A 96 -9.18 -5.08 11.84
N ALA A 97 -8.52 -4.01 11.38
CA ALA A 97 -8.56 -3.58 9.99
C ALA A 97 -7.19 -3.76 9.34
N GLY A 98 -7.16 -4.46 8.21
CA GLY A 98 -5.97 -4.66 7.40
C GLY A 98 -5.07 -5.84 7.80
N LEU A 99 -5.41 -6.60 8.86
CA LEU A 99 -4.61 -7.73 9.34
C LEU A 99 -4.42 -8.79 8.25
N GLN A 100 -5.52 -9.34 7.71
CA GLN A 100 -5.48 -10.36 6.65
C GLN A 100 -4.71 -9.87 5.40
N THR A 101 -4.86 -8.60 5.05
CA THR A 101 -4.22 -8.00 3.88
C THR A 101 -2.71 -7.88 4.06
N VAL A 102 -2.27 -7.41 5.23
CA VAL A 102 -0.86 -7.29 5.59
C VAL A 102 -0.19 -8.66 5.72
N GLU A 103 -0.91 -9.66 6.25
CA GLU A 103 -0.42 -11.04 6.31
C GLU A 103 -0.27 -11.67 4.94
N ALA A 104 -1.22 -11.47 4.04
CA ALA A 104 -1.15 -11.97 2.68
C ALA A 104 -0.01 -11.32 1.88
N ASN A 105 0.26 -10.03 2.10
CA ASN A 105 1.35 -9.32 1.45
C ASN A 105 1.99 -8.25 2.35
N PRO A 106 3.15 -8.56 2.97
CA PRO A 106 3.85 -7.62 3.85
C PRO A 106 4.30 -6.31 3.19
N LEU A 107 4.38 -6.26 1.85
CA LEU A 107 4.73 -5.02 1.13
C LEU A 107 3.61 -3.97 1.25
N TRP A 108 2.37 -4.39 1.52
CA TRP A 108 1.22 -3.49 1.62
C TRP A 108 1.14 -2.78 2.97
N THR A 109 1.91 -3.22 3.98
CA THR A 109 1.99 -2.56 5.30
C THR A 109 2.30 -1.07 5.18
N GLN A 110 3.23 -0.69 4.31
CA GLN A 110 3.59 0.72 4.13
C GLN A 110 2.51 1.53 3.42
N ALA A 111 1.76 0.91 2.50
CA ALA A 111 0.67 1.58 1.79
C ALA A 111 -0.58 1.77 2.66
N MET A 112 -0.88 0.80 3.52
CA MET A 112 -2.06 0.80 4.40
C MET A 112 -1.81 1.45 5.76
N GLY A 113 -0.55 1.77 6.09
CA GLY A 113 -0.17 2.30 7.39
C GLY A 113 -0.15 1.25 8.51
N GLY A 114 -0.23 -0.04 8.18
CA GLY A 114 -0.24 -1.16 9.12
C GLY A 114 -1.63 -1.65 9.53
N VAL A 115 -1.66 -2.47 10.58
CA VAL A 115 -2.89 -3.08 11.14
C VAL A 115 -3.43 -2.18 12.25
N ARG A 116 -4.73 -1.89 12.20
CA ARG A 116 -5.44 -1.11 13.25
C ARG A 116 -6.31 -2.02 14.08
N ILE A 117 -6.32 -1.83 15.39
CA ILE A 117 -7.18 -2.56 16.34
C ILE A 117 -8.25 -1.61 16.87
N PHE A 118 -9.49 -2.09 16.88
CA PHE A 118 -10.67 -1.39 17.34
C PHE A 118 -11.32 -2.15 18.49
N VAL A 119 -11.90 -1.43 19.43
CA VAL A 119 -12.65 -1.96 20.58
C VAL A 119 -13.94 -1.16 20.74
N LEU A 120 -14.91 -1.71 21.45
CA LEU A 120 -16.12 -0.96 21.83
C LEU A 120 -15.73 0.28 22.67
N ALA A 121 -16.41 1.40 22.46
CA ALA A 121 -16.17 2.62 23.23
C ALA A 121 -16.28 2.40 24.75
N SER A 122 -17.17 1.50 25.19
CA SER A 122 -17.34 1.11 26.59
C SER A 122 -16.09 0.45 27.18
N ASP A 123 -15.33 -0.30 26.38
CA ASP A 123 -14.19 -1.09 26.83
C ASP A 123 -12.85 -0.40 26.60
N GLN A 124 -12.86 0.81 26.03
CA GLN A 124 -11.65 1.54 25.64
C GLN A 124 -10.69 1.75 26.82
N ALA A 125 -11.20 2.18 27.97
CA ALA A 125 -10.38 2.45 29.15
C ALA A 125 -9.66 1.18 29.63
N ARG A 126 -10.41 0.07 29.75
CA ARG A 126 -9.87 -1.23 30.16
C ARG A 126 -8.87 -1.78 29.14
N ALA A 127 -9.15 -1.63 27.85
CA ALA A 127 -8.26 -2.05 26.78
C ALA A 127 -6.93 -1.26 26.79
N CYS A 128 -6.97 0.04 27.12
CA CYS A 128 -5.79 0.86 27.32
C CYS A 128 -4.92 0.38 28.49
N GLU A 129 -5.53 0.05 29.63
CA GLU A 129 -4.81 -0.48 30.81
C GLU A 129 -4.04 -1.77 30.46
N ILE A 130 -4.71 -2.72 29.79
CA ILE A 130 -4.09 -3.98 29.34
C ILE A 130 -2.91 -3.70 28.40
N LEU A 131 -3.10 -2.78 27.46
CA LEU A 131 -2.06 -2.40 26.50
C LEU A 131 -0.83 -1.80 27.21
N GLU A 132 -1.02 -1.02 28.26
CA GLU A 132 0.08 -0.51 29.07
C GLU A 132 0.77 -1.61 29.87
N ASP A 133 0.03 -2.55 30.45
CA ASP A 133 0.60 -3.68 31.19
C ASP A 133 1.48 -4.58 30.30
N ILE A 134 1.08 -4.78 29.05
CA ILE A 134 1.91 -5.47 28.05
C ILE A 134 3.20 -4.69 27.78
N GLN A 135 3.10 -3.37 27.59
CA GLN A 135 4.28 -2.53 27.32
C GLN A 135 5.23 -2.44 28.51
N ARG A 136 4.70 -2.49 29.74
CA ARG A 136 5.49 -2.53 30.99
C ARG A 136 6.15 -3.88 31.23
N GLY A 137 5.88 -4.90 30.41
CA GLY A 137 6.48 -6.23 30.55
C GLY A 137 5.95 -7.00 31.75
N THR A 138 4.78 -6.62 32.30
CA THR A 138 4.13 -7.29 33.44
C THR A 138 3.86 -8.78 33.16
N TYR A 139 3.81 -9.16 31.88
CA TYR A 139 3.61 -10.53 31.40
C TYR A 139 4.90 -11.30 31.11
N ASN A 140 6.09 -10.75 31.39
CA ASN A 140 7.32 -11.53 31.40
C ASN A 140 7.30 -12.43 32.65
N GLN A 141 6.70 -13.61 32.52
CA GLN A 141 6.86 -14.66 33.52
C GLN A 141 8.34 -15.04 33.54
N GLY A 142 8.95 -14.95 34.73
CA GLY A 142 10.37 -15.13 34.95
C GLY A 142 10.89 -16.37 34.25
N GLU A 143 12.05 -16.21 33.60
CA GLU A 143 12.90 -17.31 33.19
C GLU A 143 13.10 -18.20 34.42
N SER A 144 12.33 -19.28 34.54
CA SER A 144 12.73 -20.39 35.38
C SER A 144 14.04 -20.88 34.80
N ASP A 145 15.11 -20.73 35.56
CA ASP A 145 16.47 -21.17 35.27
C ASP A 145 16.48 -22.47 34.46
N VAL A 146 16.49 -22.36 33.13
CA VAL A 146 16.77 -23.50 32.27
C VAL A 146 18.28 -23.58 32.23
N ASP A 147 18.83 -24.50 33.02
CA ASP A 147 20.25 -24.88 33.03
C ASP A 147 20.84 -24.79 31.62
N SER A 148 21.61 -23.74 31.37
CA SER A 148 22.18 -23.40 30.06
C SER A 148 23.34 -24.32 29.64
N ASP A 149 23.63 -25.36 30.43
CA ASP A 149 24.84 -26.18 30.30
C ASP A 149 24.78 -27.26 29.20
N LYS A 150 23.72 -27.31 28.37
CA LYS A 150 23.57 -28.35 27.32
C LYS A 150 23.52 -27.89 25.87
N TYR A 151 23.97 -26.66 25.56
CA TYR A 151 24.07 -26.18 24.16
C TYR A 151 25.51 -25.91 23.69
N ASP A 152 26.53 -26.33 24.46
CA ASP A 152 27.92 -25.94 24.21
C ASP A 152 28.71 -26.84 23.21
N GLU A 153 28.06 -27.83 22.57
CA GLU A 153 28.76 -28.79 21.69
C GLU A 153 28.32 -28.83 20.21
N LEU A 154 27.27 -28.11 19.83
CA LEU A 154 26.92 -27.89 18.40
C LEU A 154 27.32 -26.49 17.88
N SER A 155 27.84 -25.62 18.77
CA SER A 155 28.16 -24.23 18.45
C SER A 155 29.65 -23.95 18.22
N ARG A 156 30.52 -24.98 18.24
CA ARG A 156 31.91 -24.85 17.74
C ARG A 156 31.95 -24.91 16.21
N ALA A 157 31.23 -24.00 15.56
CA ALA A 157 31.58 -23.54 14.22
C ALA A 157 32.31 -22.19 14.40
N PRO A 158 33.45 -21.97 13.73
CA PRO A 158 34.27 -20.79 13.98
C PRO A 158 33.48 -19.49 13.77
N LYS A 159 33.51 -18.62 14.78
CA LYS A 159 33.00 -17.25 14.73
C LYS A 159 33.98 -16.40 13.93
N ASP A 160 33.82 -16.37 12.61
CA ASP A 160 34.33 -15.31 11.75
C ASP A 160 33.28 -14.81 10.75
N VAL A 161 32.03 -14.68 11.19
CA VAL A 161 31.04 -13.86 10.46
C VAL A 161 31.29 -12.39 10.84
N SER A 162 32.33 -11.84 10.22
CA SER A 162 32.39 -10.42 9.94
C SER A 162 31.15 -10.07 9.13
N THR A 163 30.28 -9.24 9.71
CA THR A 163 29.15 -8.61 9.03
C THR A 163 29.67 -7.60 8.01
N SER A 164 30.34 -8.11 6.98
CA SER A 164 30.55 -7.40 5.73
C SER A 164 29.19 -7.29 5.07
N SER A 165 28.58 -6.12 5.26
CA SER A 165 27.34 -5.68 4.62
C SER A 165 27.55 -5.60 3.09
N HIS A 166 27.61 -6.77 2.44
CA HIS A 166 27.58 -6.83 1.00
C HIS A 166 26.15 -6.49 0.54
N ARG A 167 25.95 -5.20 0.28
CA ARG A 167 24.91 -4.67 -0.62
C ARG A 167 25.09 -5.27 -2.01
N PHE A 168 24.72 -6.54 -2.19
CA PHE A 168 24.85 -7.26 -3.45
C PHE A 168 23.51 -7.75 -4.03
N GLY A 169 22.41 -7.70 -3.26
CA GLY A 169 21.09 -8.17 -3.73
C GLY A 169 20.27 -7.16 -4.55
N GLY A 170 20.61 -5.87 -4.53
CA GLY A 170 19.76 -4.83 -5.13
C GLY A 170 19.85 -4.69 -6.66
N SER A 171 20.89 -5.24 -7.30
CA SER A 171 21.10 -5.04 -8.75
C SER A 171 20.53 -6.17 -9.61
N VAL A 172 20.41 -7.38 -9.08
CA VAL A 172 19.91 -8.55 -9.82
C VAL A 172 18.38 -8.52 -9.95
N ILE A 173 17.69 -7.98 -8.94
CA ILE A 173 16.22 -7.92 -8.90
C ILE A 173 15.64 -6.93 -9.93
N LEU A 174 16.41 -5.93 -10.36
CA LEU A 174 15.97 -4.94 -11.35
C LEU A 174 16.33 -5.32 -12.81
N ALA A 175 17.37 -6.13 -13.00
CA ALA A 175 17.83 -6.55 -14.33
C ALA A 175 16.88 -7.56 -15.00
N ILE A 176 16.30 -8.48 -14.22
CA ILE A 176 15.39 -9.52 -14.70
C ILE A 176 14.10 -8.94 -15.32
N PRO A 177 13.33 -8.05 -14.65
CA PRO A 177 12.15 -7.45 -15.26
C PRO A 177 12.49 -6.55 -16.46
N CYS A 178 13.67 -5.92 -16.47
CA CYS A 178 14.12 -5.12 -17.61
C CYS A 178 14.42 -5.96 -18.86
N LEU A 179 15.01 -7.16 -18.68
CA LEU A 179 15.25 -8.12 -19.76
C LEU A 179 13.95 -8.72 -20.30
N VAL A 180 12.98 -8.98 -19.42
CA VAL A 180 11.65 -9.47 -19.81
C VAL A 180 10.89 -8.42 -20.61
N LEU A 181 10.88 -7.15 -20.17
CA LEU A 181 10.23 -6.06 -20.91
C LEU A 181 10.90 -5.79 -22.27
N ALA A 182 12.24 -5.85 -22.34
CA ALA A 182 12.97 -5.74 -23.61
C ALA A 182 12.64 -6.90 -24.56
N GLY A 183 12.55 -8.13 -24.04
CA GLY A 183 12.15 -9.30 -24.84
C GLY A 183 10.74 -9.21 -25.39
N VAL A 184 9.78 -8.73 -24.59
CA VAL A 184 8.39 -8.51 -25.03
C VAL A 184 8.31 -7.43 -26.11
N ALA A 185 9.05 -6.31 -25.95
CA ALA A 185 9.09 -5.26 -26.97
C ALA A 185 9.69 -5.75 -28.30
N ILE A 186 10.77 -6.54 -28.24
CA ILE A 186 11.38 -7.14 -29.44
C ILE A 186 10.43 -8.16 -30.08
N SER A 187 9.70 -8.96 -29.29
CA SER A 187 8.73 -9.92 -29.81
C SER A 187 7.56 -9.24 -30.54
N ILE A 188 7.12 -8.06 -30.08
CA ILE A 188 6.08 -7.27 -30.76
C ILE A 188 6.58 -6.72 -32.11
N ILE A 189 7.84 -6.31 -32.20
CA ILE A 189 8.46 -5.81 -33.44
C ILE A 189 8.58 -6.92 -34.50
N TRP A 190 8.80 -8.16 -34.08
CA TRP A 190 8.92 -9.30 -35.00
C TRP A 190 7.58 -10.02 -35.26
N SER A 191 6.56 -9.81 -34.43
CA SER A 191 5.21 -10.38 -34.64
C SER A 191 4.34 -9.59 -35.62
N THR A 192 4.85 -8.50 -36.21
CA THR A 192 4.17 -7.75 -37.27
C THR A 192 4.43 -8.30 -38.67
N ASP A 193 4.60 -9.62 -38.82
CA ASP A 193 4.38 -10.26 -40.11
C ASP A 193 2.88 -10.51 -40.26
N CYS A 194 2.16 -9.48 -40.72
CA CYS A 194 0.78 -9.62 -41.15
C CYS A 194 0.73 -10.63 -42.31
N PRO A 195 -0.18 -11.62 -42.30
CA PRO A 195 -0.37 -12.51 -43.43
C PRO A 195 -0.73 -11.69 -44.69
N PRO A 196 -0.16 -12.01 -45.87
CA PRO A 196 -0.47 -11.29 -47.10
C PRO A 196 -1.92 -11.59 -47.49
N GLY A 197 -2.84 -10.67 -47.20
CA GLY A 197 -4.22 -10.81 -47.65
C GLY A 197 -5.29 -10.01 -46.92
N THR A 198 -5.00 -9.32 -45.81
CA THR A 198 -6.04 -8.57 -45.09
C THR A 198 -5.83 -7.06 -45.23
N TYR A 199 -6.65 -6.47 -46.09
CA TYR A 199 -6.82 -5.04 -46.27
C TYR A 199 -7.50 -4.46 -45.02
N CYS A 200 -6.71 -4.01 -44.04
CA CYS A 200 -7.22 -3.15 -42.96
C CYS A 200 -6.84 -1.71 -43.27
N SER A 201 -7.85 -0.93 -43.66
CA SER A 201 -7.78 0.52 -43.82
C SER A 201 -7.41 1.17 -42.49
N ARG A 202 -6.11 1.39 -42.24
CA ARG A 202 -5.66 2.31 -41.20
C ARG A 202 -5.77 3.73 -41.75
N PRO A 203 -6.35 4.69 -41.01
CA PRO A 203 -6.23 6.09 -41.40
C PRO A 203 -4.75 6.46 -41.39
N VAL A 204 -4.31 7.22 -42.40
CA VAL A 204 -2.96 7.78 -42.49
C VAL A 204 -2.73 8.64 -41.24
N GLN A 205 -2.06 8.04 -40.25
CA GLN A 205 -1.64 8.71 -39.03
C GLN A 205 -0.19 9.15 -39.24
N SER A 206 0.05 10.43 -39.02
CA SER A 206 1.28 11.15 -39.32
C SER A 206 2.52 10.45 -38.78
N SER A 207 3.43 10.10 -39.70
CA SER A 207 4.71 9.39 -39.47
C SER A 207 5.65 10.05 -38.44
N THR A 208 5.31 11.23 -37.92
CA THR A 208 6.10 11.96 -36.91
C THR A 208 5.83 11.45 -35.49
N ASP A 209 4.62 11.01 -35.16
CA ASP A 209 4.26 10.67 -33.77
C ASP A 209 4.78 9.29 -33.36
N GLU A 210 4.83 8.35 -34.30
CA GLU A 210 5.33 6.99 -34.08
C GLU A 210 6.86 6.96 -33.90
N LEU A 211 7.56 7.83 -34.64
CA LEU A 211 9.02 7.97 -34.57
C LEU A 211 9.44 8.64 -33.26
N VAL A 212 8.67 9.63 -32.82
CA VAL A 212 8.86 10.26 -31.51
C VAL A 212 8.56 9.26 -30.39
N ALA A 213 7.46 8.51 -30.45
CA ALA A 213 7.15 7.50 -29.45
C ALA A 213 8.25 6.43 -29.33
N ASN A 214 8.73 5.88 -30.44
CA ASN A 214 9.81 4.89 -30.42
C ASN A 214 11.16 5.47 -29.96
N ALA A 215 11.47 6.71 -30.31
CA ALA A 215 12.63 7.42 -29.77
C ALA A 215 12.52 7.64 -28.25
N PHE A 216 11.33 7.96 -27.74
CA PHE A 216 11.10 8.12 -26.31
C PHE A 216 11.26 6.79 -25.56
N TYR A 217 10.73 5.68 -26.07
CA TYR A 217 10.88 4.37 -25.42
C TYR A 217 12.33 3.86 -25.44
N THR A 218 13.07 4.08 -26.51
CA THR A 218 14.50 3.71 -26.58
C THR A 218 15.34 4.53 -25.61
N VAL A 219 15.11 5.83 -25.50
CA VAL A 219 15.81 6.69 -24.52
C VAL A 219 15.43 6.31 -23.09
N LEU A 220 14.14 6.11 -22.81
CA LEU A 220 13.64 5.75 -21.48
C LEU A 220 14.16 4.38 -21.02
N SER A 221 14.32 3.43 -21.93
CA SER A 221 14.88 2.09 -21.61
C SER A 221 16.40 2.10 -21.38
N LEU A 222 17.14 3.10 -21.89
CA LEU A 222 18.59 3.23 -21.68
C LEU A 222 18.98 3.97 -20.39
N LEU A 223 18.08 4.77 -19.80
CA LEU A 223 18.32 5.46 -18.52
C LEU A 223 18.80 4.54 -17.37
N PRO A 224 18.21 3.36 -17.12
CA PRO A 224 18.71 2.46 -16.07
C PRO A 224 20.12 1.94 -16.36
N LEU A 225 20.45 1.67 -17.63
CA LEU A 225 21.80 1.22 -18.02
C LEU A 225 22.83 2.32 -17.75
N ILE A 226 22.52 3.57 -18.10
CA ILE A 226 23.37 4.73 -17.82
C ILE A 226 23.57 4.90 -16.31
N ALA A 227 22.52 4.74 -15.50
CA ALA A 227 22.62 4.82 -14.04
C ALA A 227 23.52 3.74 -13.43
N VAL A 228 23.46 2.51 -13.96
CA VAL A 228 24.35 1.41 -13.55
C VAL A 228 25.81 1.72 -13.91
N ILE A 229 26.07 2.17 -15.14
CA ILE A 229 27.42 2.52 -15.60
C ILE A 229 27.99 3.68 -14.76
N ALA A 230 27.21 4.73 -14.51
CA ALA A 230 27.62 5.87 -13.68
C ALA A 230 27.99 5.43 -12.26
N ARG A 231 27.20 4.53 -11.66
CA ARG A 231 27.46 3.99 -10.31
C ARG A 231 28.72 3.13 -10.28
N LEU A 232 28.99 2.38 -11.35
CA LEU A 232 30.17 1.53 -11.49
C LEU A 232 31.43 2.39 -11.65
N MET A 233 31.38 3.42 -12.48
CA MET A 233 32.47 4.40 -12.62
C MET A 233 32.74 5.15 -11.31
N TRP A 234 31.71 5.53 -10.55
CA TRP A 234 31.88 6.18 -9.26
C TRP A 234 32.61 5.28 -8.25
N LYS A 235 32.24 3.99 -8.19
CA LYS A 235 32.94 3.01 -7.35
C LYS A 235 34.41 2.83 -7.75
N LEU A 236 34.69 2.72 -9.06
CA LEU A 236 36.06 2.61 -9.56
C LEU A 236 36.90 3.84 -9.21
N ARG A 237 36.31 5.05 -9.30
CA ARG A 237 36.98 6.30 -8.92
C ARG A 237 37.28 6.39 -7.43
N ILE A 238 36.40 5.88 -6.57
CA ILE A 238 36.64 5.79 -5.11
C ILE A 238 37.79 4.81 -4.81
N ALA A 239 37.78 3.63 -5.44
CA ALA A 239 38.83 2.63 -5.26
C ALA A 239 40.21 3.15 -5.70
N ALA A 240 40.29 3.86 -6.84
CA ALA A 240 41.53 4.44 -7.33
C ALA A 240 42.11 5.51 -6.38
N ARG A 241 41.25 6.31 -5.72
CA ARG A 241 41.69 7.29 -4.70
C ARG A 241 42.23 6.62 -3.44
N ALA A 242 41.67 5.48 -3.03
CA ALA A 242 42.14 4.76 -1.85
C ALA A 242 43.54 4.15 -2.06
N VAL A 243 43.82 3.62 -3.25
CA VAL A 243 45.14 3.05 -3.59
C VAL A 243 46.22 4.15 -3.65
N SER A 244 45.94 5.30 -4.27
CA SER A 244 46.89 6.41 -4.36
C SER A 244 47.27 7.02 -3.00
N SER A 245 46.48 6.79 -1.94
CA SER A 245 46.76 7.31 -0.59
C SER A 245 47.70 6.41 0.22
N ASN A 246 47.95 5.17 -0.22
CA ASN A 246 48.69 4.17 0.56
C ASN A 246 50.19 4.07 0.18
N ASP A 247 50.60 4.66 -0.95
CA ASP A 247 52.00 4.64 -1.43
C ASP A 247 52.86 5.81 -0.89
N GLY A 248 52.34 6.58 0.08
CA GLY A 248 52.98 7.78 0.63
C GLY A 248 53.34 7.71 2.13
N ALA A 249 53.30 6.53 2.75
CA ALA A 249 53.63 6.31 4.15
C ALA A 249 54.80 5.33 4.31
#